data_AF-A0A0N8I055-F1
#
_entry.id   AF-A0A0N8I055-F1
#
_cell.length_a   1.000
_cell.length_b   1.000
_cell.length_c   1.000
_cell.angle_alpha   90.00
_cell.angle_beta   90.00
_cell.angle_gamma   90.00
#
_symmetry.space_group_name_H-M   'P 1'
#
loop_
_entity.id
_entity.type
_entity.pdbx_description
1 polymer ?
#
loop_
_entity_poly.entity_id
_entity_poly.type
_entity_poly.pdbx_seq_one_letter_code
_entity_poly.pdbx_strand_id
1 'polypeptide(L)'
;MPTWDDEYFDRVSGRLMFSYDLERDYRVRGESFDLYGEFRVRTQKQFFHPALSYADHDRAEYLFARRVARPAVDDLESLVELGHDLADDWIVPSEEHFGTEFTFVVVADELTESVREFVEGFRERELLAYGYYGHYEINLVVVAPTRRRLSPAPRPTPRRRSRSGATSSGRARASSHGSPSGSGRSCRWRVLAEGR
;
A
#
# COMPACT_ATOMS: atom_id res chain seq x y z
N MET A 1 -4.38 18.20 2.67
CA MET A 1 -3.61 16.96 2.61
C MET A 1 -3.07 16.69 4.00
N PRO A 2 -3.28 15.49 4.57
CA PRO A 2 -2.56 15.09 5.78
C PRO A 2 -1.07 15.00 5.43
N THR A 3 -0.22 15.56 6.28
CA THR A 3 1.24 15.41 6.22
C THR A 3 1.64 14.46 7.32
N TRP A 4 2.65 13.61 7.15
CA TRP A 4 3.14 12.74 8.25
C TRP A 4 4.48 13.24 8.77
N ASP A 5 4.69 13.13 10.08
CA ASP A 5 5.98 13.48 10.70
C ASP A 5 7.07 12.45 10.36
N ASP A 6 6.67 11.25 9.95
CA ASP A 6 7.55 10.18 9.47
C ASP A 6 7.77 10.29 7.95
N GLU A 7 9.04 10.43 7.52
CA GLU A 7 9.41 10.59 6.11
C GLU A 7 8.98 9.40 5.24
N TYR A 8 8.95 8.18 5.78
CA TYR A 8 8.50 7.01 5.04
C TYR A 8 7.00 7.07 4.79
N PHE A 9 6.20 7.38 5.82
CA PHE A 9 4.75 7.51 5.66
C PHE A 9 4.35 8.70 4.78
N ASP A 10 5.05 9.83 4.87
CA ASP A 10 4.79 11.00 4.02
C ASP A 10 5.04 10.69 2.53
N ARG A 11 6.07 9.91 2.24
CA ARG A 11 6.38 9.47 0.87
C ARG A 11 5.36 8.46 0.33
N VAL A 12 4.97 7.48 1.14
CA VAL A 12 4.03 6.42 0.74
C VAL A 12 2.62 6.98 0.59
N SER A 13 2.18 7.85 1.51
CA SER A 13 0.89 8.53 1.42
C SER A 13 0.78 9.38 0.14
N GLY A 14 1.90 10.01 -0.26
CA GLY A 14 2.08 10.69 -1.54
C GLY A 14 1.62 9.90 -2.76
N ARG A 15 1.76 8.57 -2.72
CA ARG A 15 1.35 7.67 -3.80
C ARG A 15 -0.04 7.08 -3.57
N LEU A 16 -0.38 6.73 -2.33
CA LEU A 16 -1.65 6.09 -1.99
C LEU A 16 -2.85 7.04 -2.11
N MET A 17 -2.66 8.35 -1.90
CA MET A 17 -3.75 9.33 -1.93
C MET A 17 -4.54 9.40 -3.25
N PHE A 18 -3.99 8.88 -4.35
CA PHE A 18 -4.70 8.84 -5.63
C PHE A 18 -5.66 7.66 -5.75
N SER A 19 -5.59 6.73 -4.82
CA SER A 19 -6.32 5.46 -4.85
C SER A 19 -7.08 5.20 -3.55
N TYR A 20 -6.62 5.69 -2.41
CA TYR A 20 -7.23 5.46 -1.10
C TYR A 20 -7.65 6.77 -0.44
N ASP A 21 -8.74 6.71 0.32
CA ASP A 21 -9.09 7.71 1.32
C ASP A 21 -8.21 7.50 2.56
N LEU A 22 -7.35 8.47 2.88
CA LEU A 22 -6.31 8.32 3.91
C LEU A 22 -6.64 9.07 5.20
N GLU A 23 -6.37 8.42 6.34
CA GLU A 23 -6.50 8.98 7.68
C GLU A 23 -5.20 8.81 8.50
N ARG A 24 -4.93 9.76 9.40
CA ARG A 24 -3.80 9.73 10.34
C ARG A 24 -4.27 9.31 11.73
N ASP A 25 -3.36 8.68 12.49
CA ASP A 25 -3.57 8.39 13.92
C ASP A 25 -4.88 7.63 14.19
N TYR A 26 -5.23 6.73 13.27
CA TYR A 26 -6.46 5.96 13.27
C TYR A 26 -6.45 4.97 14.43
N ARG A 27 -7.59 4.81 15.10
CA ARG A 27 -7.75 3.92 16.25
C ARG A 27 -8.94 3.01 16.06
N VAL A 28 -8.74 1.72 16.28
CA VAL A 28 -9.79 0.72 16.17
C VAL A 28 -9.52 -0.44 17.13
N ARG A 29 -10.56 -0.91 17.84
CA ARG A 29 -10.49 -2.00 18.83
C ARG A 29 -9.30 -1.90 19.81
N GLY A 30 -8.92 -0.68 20.19
CA GLY A 30 -7.81 -0.42 21.12
C GLY A 30 -6.43 -0.30 20.48
N GLU A 31 -6.28 -0.70 19.20
CA GLU A 31 -5.06 -0.56 18.43
C GLU A 31 -4.96 0.83 17.78
N SER A 32 -3.73 1.30 17.58
CA SER A 32 -3.43 2.58 16.93
C SER A 32 -2.53 2.41 15.72
N PHE A 33 -2.86 3.12 14.64
CA PHE A 33 -2.15 3.10 13.38
C PHE A 33 -1.78 4.52 12.96
N ASP A 34 -0.52 4.69 12.52
CA ASP A 34 0.00 5.97 12.05
C ASP A 34 -0.68 6.39 10.73
N LEU A 35 -1.04 5.40 9.91
CA LEU A 35 -1.73 5.58 8.63
C LEU A 35 -2.83 4.53 8.46
N TYR A 36 -4.01 5.00 8.10
CA TYR A 36 -5.13 4.20 7.63
C TYR A 36 -5.47 4.61 6.19
N GLY A 37 -5.84 3.63 5.36
CA GLY A 37 -6.29 3.84 4.00
C GLY A 37 -7.47 2.95 3.68
N GLU A 38 -8.51 3.54 3.10
CA GLU A 38 -9.71 2.84 2.67
C GLU A 38 -9.88 2.96 1.16
N PHE A 39 -10.18 1.84 0.51
CA PHE A 39 -10.57 1.80 -0.89
C PHE A 39 -11.83 0.96 -1.05
N ARG A 40 -12.79 1.47 -1.81
CA ARG A 40 -14.00 0.76 -2.19
C ARG A 40 -14.23 0.88 -3.68
N VAL A 41 -14.47 -0.26 -4.32
CA VAL A 41 -14.87 -0.30 -5.73
C VAL A 41 -16.13 -1.15 -5.87
N ARG A 42 -17.11 -0.59 -6.57
CA ARG A 42 -18.28 -1.32 -7.02
C ARG A 42 -18.17 -1.51 -8.52
N THR A 43 -18.03 -2.74 -8.98
CA THR A 43 -18.05 -3.04 -10.41
C THR A 43 -19.44 -3.51 -10.79
N GLN A 44 -20.17 -2.68 -11.54
CA GLN A 44 -21.47 -3.05 -12.11
C GLN A 44 -21.26 -3.44 -13.58
N LYS A 45 -21.54 -4.69 -13.94
CA LYS A 45 -21.59 -5.08 -15.35
C LYS A 45 -22.95 -4.72 -15.93
N GLN A 46 -23.04 -3.59 -16.63
CA GLN A 46 -24.27 -3.26 -17.36
C GLN A 46 -24.43 -4.16 -18.59
N PHE A 47 -25.38 -5.10 -18.51
CA PHE A 47 -25.96 -5.75 -19.68
C PHE A 47 -27.29 -5.07 -20.05
N PHE A 48 -27.59 -5.01 -21.35
CA PHE A 48 -28.77 -4.37 -21.94
C PHE A 48 -30.06 -5.18 -21.67
N HIS A 49 -30.44 -5.45 -20.41
CA HIS A 49 -31.81 -5.84 -20.06
C HIS A 49 -32.07 -5.69 -18.54
N PRO A 50 -33.11 -4.97 -18.09
CA PRO A 50 -33.41 -4.74 -16.66
C PRO A 50 -33.74 -6.00 -15.82
N ALA A 51 -33.82 -7.18 -16.44
CA ALA A 51 -34.19 -8.45 -15.78
C ALA A 51 -32.97 -9.33 -15.44
N LEU A 52 -31.75 -8.87 -15.75
CA LEU A 52 -30.50 -9.60 -15.54
C LEU A 52 -29.43 -8.66 -14.95
N SER A 53 -29.73 -8.08 -13.78
CA SER A 53 -28.69 -7.58 -12.89
C SER A 53 -28.19 -8.77 -12.07
N TYR A 54 -27.17 -9.47 -12.56
CA TYR A 54 -26.50 -10.53 -11.81
C TYR A 54 -25.00 -10.25 -11.93
N ALA A 55 -24.33 -10.08 -10.79
CA ALA A 55 -22.93 -9.66 -10.62
C ALA A 55 -22.66 -8.15 -10.47
N ASP A 56 -23.27 -7.54 -9.46
CA ASP A 56 -22.60 -6.45 -8.74
C ASP A 56 -21.48 -7.08 -7.89
N HIS A 57 -20.26 -6.60 -8.06
CA HIS A 57 -19.11 -7.07 -7.30
C HIS A 57 -18.53 -5.91 -6.50
N ASP A 58 -18.86 -5.90 -5.22
CA ASP A 58 -18.30 -4.99 -4.24
C ASP A 58 -16.98 -5.56 -3.73
N ARG A 59 -15.93 -4.75 -3.81
CA ARG A 59 -14.64 -5.01 -3.16
C ARG A 59 -14.23 -3.84 -2.29
N ALA A 60 -13.72 -4.18 -1.10
CA ALA A 60 -13.16 -3.24 -0.16
C ALA A 60 -11.71 -3.63 0.17
N GLU A 61 -10.85 -2.63 0.33
CA GLU A 61 -9.49 -2.81 0.81
C GLU A 61 -9.25 -1.84 1.96
N TYR A 62 -8.74 -2.36 3.07
CA TYR A 62 -8.39 -1.61 4.27
C TYR A 62 -6.90 -1.77 4.54
N LEU A 63 -6.17 -0.67 4.54
CA LEU A 63 -4.73 -0.63 4.78
C LEU A 63 -4.47 0.04 6.13
N PHE A 64 -3.72 -0.65 6.98
CA PHE A 64 -3.30 -0.17 8.29
C PHE A 64 -1.78 -0.19 8.33
N ALA A 65 -1.16 0.91 8.74
CA ALA A 65 0.28 0.95 8.89
C ALA A 65 0.70 1.56 10.22
N ARG A 66 1.67 0.93 10.88
CA ARG A 66 2.29 1.42 12.11
C ARG A 66 3.79 1.22 12.11
N ARG A 67 4.52 2.08 12.81
CA ARG A 67 5.95 1.87 13.08
C ARG A 67 6.15 1.16 14.42
N VAL A 68 6.98 0.11 14.40
CA VAL A 68 7.36 -0.65 15.60
C VAL A 68 8.87 -0.86 15.56
N ALA A 69 9.60 -0.44 16.59
CA ALA A 69 11.07 -0.48 16.56
C ALA A 69 11.62 -1.90 16.27
N ARG A 70 11.08 -2.89 16.98
CA ARG A 70 11.45 -4.31 16.88
C ARG A 70 10.21 -5.19 17.06
N PRO A 71 9.47 -5.50 15.99
CA PRO A 71 8.30 -6.36 16.09
C PRO A 71 8.71 -7.80 16.45
N ALA A 72 7.84 -8.47 17.21
CA ALA A 72 7.85 -9.91 17.45
C ALA A 72 6.79 -10.61 16.59
N VAL A 73 6.82 -11.94 16.58
CA VAL A 73 5.78 -12.74 15.90
C VAL A 73 4.42 -12.54 16.57
N ASP A 74 4.36 -12.53 17.90
CA ASP A 74 3.14 -12.28 18.68
C ASP A 74 2.47 -10.94 18.31
N ASP A 75 3.25 -9.90 17.97
CA ASP A 75 2.71 -8.61 17.52
C ASP A 75 1.99 -8.75 16.16
N LEU A 76 2.47 -9.64 15.31
CA LEU A 76 1.87 -9.91 14.00
C LEU A 76 0.65 -10.81 14.13
N GLU A 77 0.70 -11.83 14.97
CA GLU A 77 -0.46 -12.68 15.29
C GLU A 77 -1.61 -11.85 15.85
N SER A 78 -1.32 -10.90 16.75
CA SER A 78 -2.32 -9.96 17.28
C SER A 78 -2.97 -9.10 16.17
N LEU A 79 -2.22 -8.74 15.12
CA LEU A 79 -2.78 -8.02 13.96
C LEU A 79 -3.67 -8.92 13.10
N VAL A 80 -3.36 -10.22 13.01
CA VAL A 80 -4.19 -11.19 12.31
C VAL A 80 -5.51 -11.38 13.06
N GLU A 81 -5.45 -11.56 14.38
CA GLU A 81 -6.64 -11.61 15.23
C GLU A 81 -7.50 -10.36 15.05
N LEU A 82 -6.89 -9.17 15.08
CA LEU A 82 -7.58 -7.92 14.76
C LEU A 82 -8.23 -7.96 13.37
N GLY A 83 -7.57 -8.51 12.35
CA GLY A 83 -8.12 -8.64 11.01
C GLY A 83 -9.41 -9.48 10.97
N HIS A 84 -9.44 -10.61 11.68
CA HIS A 84 -10.64 -11.45 11.78
C HIS A 84 -11.76 -10.72 12.53
N ASP A 85 -11.41 -10.09 13.63
CA ASP A 85 -12.29 -9.26 14.44
C ASP A 85 -12.96 -8.13 13.64
N LEU A 86 -12.20 -7.46 12.77
CA LEU A 86 -12.72 -6.43 11.87
C LEU A 86 -13.56 -7.03 10.75
N ALA A 87 -13.20 -8.20 10.23
CA ALA A 87 -13.99 -8.89 9.23
C ALA A 87 -15.40 -9.19 9.74
N ASP A 88 -15.51 -9.66 10.98
CA ASP A 88 -16.79 -9.96 11.64
C ASP A 88 -17.66 -8.69 11.80
N ASP A 89 -17.05 -7.54 12.08
CA ASP A 89 -17.78 -6.28 12.28
C ASP A 89 -18.15 -5.58 10.98
N TRP A 90 -17.23 -5.56 10.01
CA TRP A 90 -17.29 -4.65 8.86
C TRP A 90 -17.84 -5.31 7.61
N ILE A 91 -17.75 -6.64 7.50
CA ILE A 91 -18.27 -7.35 6.34
C ILE A 91 -19.74 -7.66 6.59
N VAL A 92 -20.60 -7.15 5.71
CA VAL A 92 -22.00 -7.57 5.63
C VAL A 92 -22.09 -8.65 4.55
N PRO A 93 -22.29 -9.92 4.90
CA PRO A 93 -22.35 -11.00 3.91
C PRO A 93 -23.55 -10.80 2.98
N SER A 94 -23.29 -10.72 1.67
CA SER A 94 -24.31 -10.64 0.64
C SER A 94 -23.79 -11.27 -0.66
N GLU A 95 -24.69 -11.54 -1.59
CA GLU A 95 -24.32 -12.05 -2.93
C GLU A 95 -23.51 -11.01 -3.75
N GLU A 96 -23.57 -9.74 -3.35
CA GLU A 96 -22.81 -8.64 -3.97
C GLU A 96 -21.40 -8.49 -3.37
N HIS A 97 -21.18 -9.01 -2.15
CA HIS A 97 -19.86 -8.99 -1.51
C HIS A 97 -18.94 -9.99 -2.23
N PHE A 98 -17.98 -9.46 -2.99
CA PHE A 98 -17.02 -10.28 -3.71
C PHE A 98 -15.79 -10.59 -2.86
N GLY A 99 -15.25 -9.57 -2.18
CA GLY A 99 -14.03 -9.72 -1.41
C GLY A 99 -13.68 -8.49 -0.58
N THR A 100 -13.14 -8.73 0.61
CA THR A 100 -12.54 -7.69 1.45
C THR A 100 -11.09 -8.04 1.76
N GLU A 101 -10.17 -7.08 1.60
CA GLU A 101 -8.76 -7.27 1.94
C GLU A 101 -8.37 -6.39 3.13
N PHE A 102 -7.82 -6.98 4.19
CA PHE A 102 -7.20 -6.27 5.31
C PHE A 102 -5.69 -6.39 5.19
N THR A 103 -4.98 -5.27 5.02
CA THR A 103 -3.53 -5.24 4.90
C THR A 103 -2.91 -4.50 6.07
N PHE A 104 -2.11 -5.22 6.88
CA PHE A 104 -1.36 -4.64 7.97
C PHE A 104 0.11 -4.50 7.59
N VAL A 105 0.62 -3.27 7.65
CA VAL A 105 1.99 -2.90 7.33
C VAL A 105 2.72 -2.50 8.61
N VAL A 106 3.75 -3.25 8.97
CA VAL A 106 4.65 -2.92 10.07
C VAL A 106 5.95 -2.37 9.52
N VAL A 107 6.20 -1.09 9.77
CA VAL A 107 7.48 -0.46 9.46
C VAL A 107 8.39 -0.65 10.67
N ALA A 108 9.49 -1.39 10.49
CA ALA A 108 10.42 -1.72 11.54
C ALA A 108 11.76 -1.00 11.40
N ASP A 109 12.40 -0.69 12.52
CA ASP A 109 13.81 -0.27 12.48
C ASP A 109 14.74 -1.50 12.33
N GLU A 110 14.35 -2.64 12.91
CA GLU A 110 15.08 -3.90 12.86
C GLU A 110 14.11 -5.10 12.80
N LEU A 111 14.43 -6.11 11.97
CA LEU A 111 13.63 -7.32 11.80
C LEU A 111 14.45 -8.54 12.19
N THR A 112 13.87 -9.39 13.04
CA THR A 112 14.41 -10.71 13.38
C THR A 112 14.13 -11.71 12.26
N GLU A 113 14.90 -12.80 12.21
CA GLU A 113 14.68 -13.85 11.21
C GLU A 113 13.33 -14.53 11.39
N SER A 114 12.91 -14.79 12.64
CA SER A 114 11.61 -15.40 12.94
C SER A 114 10.43 -14.60 12.37
N VAL A 115 10.50 -13.27 12.40
CA VAL A 115 9.48 -12.41 11.80
C VAL A 115 9.47 -12.53 10.27
N ARG A 116 10.65 -12.64 9.64
CA ARG A 116 10.76 -12.82 8.19
C ARG A 116 10.17 -14.16 7.76
N GLU A 117 10.59 -15.24 8.42
CA GLU A 117 10.09 -16.59 8.16
C GLU A 117 8.58 -16.68 8.34
N PHE A 118 8.04 -16.06 9.40
CA PHE A 118 6.61 -15.99 9.65
C PHE A 118 5.87 -15.32 8.48
N VAL A 119 6.27 -14.10 8.09
CA VAL A 119 5.61 -13.35 7.02
C VAL A 119 5.75 -14.03 5.65
N GLU A 120 6.88 -14.68 5.37
CA GLU A 120 7.07 -15.43 4.11
C GLU A 120 6.14 -16.65 4.00
N GLY A 121 5.88 -17.32 5.12
CA GLY A 121 4.94 -18.44 5.21
C GLY A 121 3.48 -18.04 5.27
N PHE A 122 3.19 -16.81 5.72
CA PHE A 122 1.84 -16.36 6.04
C PHE A 122 0.94 -16.23 4.80
N ARG A 123 -0.24 -16.84 4.88
CA ARG A 123 -1.35 -16.69 3.93
C ARG A 123 -2.65 -16.94 4.70
N GLU A 124 -3.51 -15.94 4.74
CA GLU A 124 -4.78 -16.04 5.44
C GLU A 124 -5.92 -15.61 4.53
N ARG A 125 -6.85 -16.54 4.30
CA ARG A 125 -8.00 -16.34 3.42
C ARG A 125 -9.16 -17.16 3.94
N GLU A 126 -10.24 -16.46 4.21
CA GLU A 126 -11.45 -17.04 4.76
C GLU A 126 -12.62 -16.91 3.80
N LEU A 127 -13.35 -18.02 3.61
CA LEU A 127 -14.50 -18.10 2.71
C LEU A 127 -15.79 -17.90 3.49
N LEU A 128 -16.60 -16.91 3.10
CA LEU A 128 -17.88 -16.66 3.75
C LEU A 128 -18.95 -17.56 3.17
N ALA A 129 -19.57 -18.39 4.02
CA ALA A 129 -20.54 -19.42 3.62
C ALA A 129 -20.03 -20.28 2.44
N TYR A 130 -18.83 -20.86 2.59
CA TYR A 130 -18.14 -21.64 1.55
C TYR A 130 -17.90 -20.87 0.24
N GLY A 131 -17.85 -19.53 0.31
CA GLY A 131 -17.62 -18.65 -0.84
C GLY A 131 -18.89 -18.10 -1.46
N TYR A 132 -20.07 -18.48 -0.95
CA TYR A 132 -21.35 -17.97 -1.45
C TYR A 132 -21.50 -16.46 -1.22
N TYR A 133 -20.93 -15.95 -0.12
CA TYR A 133 -20.89 -14.51 0.19
C TYR A 133 -19.49 -13.92 0.04
N GLY A 134 -18.71 -14.45 -0.92
CA GLY A 134 -17.35 -14.00 -1.16
C GLY A 134 -16.34 -14.50 -0.13
N HIS A 135 -15.31 -13.71 0.12
CA HIS A 135 -14.19 -14.07 0.99
C HIS A 135 -13.57 -12.81 1.61
N TYR A 136 -12.72 -12.99 2.60
CA TYR A 136 -11.77 -11.96 2.97
C TYR A 136 -10.36 -12.52 3.07
N GLU A 137 -9.39 -11.65 2.88
CA GLU A 137 -7.96 -11.97 2.99
C GLU A 137 -7.31 -11.04 4.00
N ILE A 138 -6.42 -11.59 4.82
CA ILE A 138 -5.56 -10.83 5.71
C ILE A 138 -4.15 -10.90 5.16
N ASN A 139 -3.51 -9.74 5.01
CA ASN A 139 -2.18 -9.60 4.48
C ASN A 139 -1.27 -8.94 5.53
N LEU A 140 -0.11 -9.53 5.75
CA LEU A 140 0.95 -8.96 6.59
C LEU A 140 2.11 -8.51 5.72
N VAL A 141 2.58 -7.28 5.94
CA VAL A 141 3.76 -6.71 5.27
C VAL A 141 4.68 -6.13 6.32
N VAL A 142 5.93 -6.60 6.35
CA VAL A 142 6.99 -6.00 7.17
C VAL A 142 7.99 -5.26 6.28
N VAL A 143 8.36 -4.05 6.69
CA VAL A 143 9.31 -3.21 5.95
C VAL A 143 10.37 -2.68 6.90
N ALA A 144 11.65 -2.95 6.62
CA ALA A 144 12.78 -2.33 7.32
C ALA A 144 13.49 -1.34 6.39
N PRO A 145 13.05 -0.06 6.32
CA PRO A 145 13.67 0.90 5.43
C PRO A 145 15.07 1.26 5.94
N THR A 146 16.09 1.07 5.10
CA THR A 146 17.45 1.55 5.39
C THR A 146 17.40 3.07 5.56
N ARG A 147 17.75 3.59 6.74
CA ARG A 147 17.86 5.05 6.94
C ARG A 147 19.00 5.58 6.08
N ARG A 148 18.69 5.99 4.86
CA ARG A 148 19.62 6.77 4.04
C ARG A 148 19.72 8.15 4.66
N ARG A 149 20.75 8.37 5.46
CA ARG A 149 21.12 9.70 5.97
C ARG A 149 21.30 10.61 4.75
N LEU A 150 20.33 11.49 4.51
CA LEU A 150 20.49 12.55 3.52
C LEU A 150 21.62 13.44 4.03
N SER A 151 22.84 13.24 3.51
CA SER A 151 23.87 14.25 3.63
C SER A 151 23.31 15.51 2.97
N PRO A 152 23.28 16.67 3.64
CA PRO A 152 22.92 17.91 2.97
C PRO A 152 23.79 18.01 1.72
N ALA A 153 23.15 18.20 0.56
CA ALA A 153 23.87 18.35 -0.69
C ALA A 153 25.02 19.36 -0.47
N PRO A 154 26.26 19.05 -0.89
CA PRO A 154 27.33 20.01 -0.76
C PRO A 154 26.85 21.31 -1.39
N ARG A 155 26.82 22.38 -0.60
CA ARG A 155 26.40 23.70 -1.08
C ARG A 155 27.12 23.94 -2.40
N PRO A 156 26.42 24.32 -3.48
CA PRO A 156 27.09 24.61 -4.73
C PRO A 156 28.16 25.66 -4.45
N THR A 157 29.42 25.26 -4.60
CA THR A 157 30.54 26.19 -4.50
C THR A 157 30.30 27.28 -5.55
N PRO A 158 30.38 28.57 -5.20
CA PRO A 158 30.11 29.63 -6.15
C PRO A 158 31.09 29.49 -7.31
N ARG A 159 30.56 29.12 -8.49
CA ARG A 159 31.32 29.07 -9.74
C ARG A 159 31.86 30.46 -10.03
N ARG A 160 33.17 30.64 -9.88
CA ARG A 160 33.89 31.83 -10.32
C ARG A 160 33.72 31.94 -11.84
N ARG A 161 32.85 32.85 -12.31
CA ARG A 161 32.69 33.13 -13.74
C ARG A 161 33.98 33.76 -14.28
N SER A 162 34.77 32.99 -15.02
CA SER A 162 35.71 33.54 -15.99
C SER A 162 34.92 33.96 -17.24
N ARG A 163 34.90 35.26 -17.53
CA ARG A 163 34.46 35.79 -18.82
C ARG A 163 35.47 35.35 -19.88
N SER A 164 35.03 34.58 -20.87
CA SER A 164 35.64 34.49 -22.19
C SER A 164 34.53 34.20 -23.19
N GLY A 165 34.50 34.98 -24.27
CA GLY A 165 33.43 34.96 -25.25
C GLY A 165 33.69 34.02 -26.43
N ALA A 166 32.75 34.13 -27.36
CA ALA A 166 32.79 33.73 -28.77
C ALA A 166 32.34 32.30 -29.14
N THR A 167 31.10 32.27 -29.66
CA THR A 167 30.62 31.68 -30.94
C THR A 167 30.70 30.18 -31.22
N SER A 168 29.51 29.65 -31.55
CA SER A 168 29.14 28.94 -32.79
C SER A 168 28.39 27.59 -32.60
N SER A 169 27.21 27.56 -33.24
CA SER A 169 26.48 26.48 -33.91
C SER A 169 26.62 25.02 -33.47
N GLY A 170 25.47 24.33 -33.32
CA GLY A 170 25.40 22.86 -33.40
C GLY A 170 24.01 22.32 -33.11
N ARG A 171 23.29 21.91 -34.16
CA ARG A 171 21.93 21.38 -34.18
C ARG A 171 21.97 19.85 -34.04
N ALA A 172 21.11 19.22 -33.23
CA ALA A 172 20.72 17.82 -33.42
C ALA A 172 19.42 17.43 -32.69
N ARG A 173 18.55 16.71 -33.42
CA ARG A 173 17.30 16.05 -33.02
C ARG A 173 17.57 14.67 -32.38
N ALA A 174 16.64 14.19 -31.56
CA ALA A 174 16.17 12.78 -31.52
C ALA A 174 14.87 12.71 -30.67
N SER A 175 13.69 12.55 -31.27
CA SER A 175 12.92 11.29 -31.47
C SER A 175 12.44 10.58 -30.19
N SER A 176 11.12 10.62 -30.03
CA SER A 176 10.27 9.93 -29.05
C SER A 176 10.00 8.47 -29.43
N HIS A 177 10.15 7.56 -28.46
CA HIS A 177 9.47 6.27 -28.36
C HIS A 177 8.61 6.37 -27.08
N GLY A 178 7.36 5.96 -27.00
CA GLY A 178 6.76 4.73 -27.49
C GLY A 178 6.14 4.08 -26.24
N SER A 179 4.86 4.36 -25.98
CA SER A 179 4.13 3.82 -24.84
C SER A 179 3.73 2.36 -25.09
N PRO A 180 3.79 1.49 -24.08
CA PRO A 180 2.91 0.34 -24.01
C PRO A 180 1.96 0.45 -22.82
N SER A 181 0.68 0.32 -23.12
CA SER A 181 -0.42 0.08 -22.19
C SER A 181 -0.23 -1.27 -21.49
N GLY A 182 -0.28 -1.24 -20.16
CA GLY A 182 -0.16 -2.41 -19.30
C GLY A 182 -1.48 -2.71 -18.61
N SER A 183 -1.93 -3.94 -18.84
CA SER A 183 -2.98 -4.74 -18.22
C SER A 183 -3.16 -4.58 -16.70
N GLY A 184 -4.38 -4.94 -16.28
CA GLY A 184 -4.87 -4.92 -14.90
C GLY A 184 -3.87 -5.51 -13.90
N ARG A 185 -3.61 -4.72 -12.86
CA ARG A 185 -2.74 -5.07 -11.75
C ARG A 185 -3.65 -5.46 -10.59
N SER A 186 -3.73 -6.74 -10.27
CA SER A 186 -3.92 -7.08 -8.86
C SER A 186 -2.60 -6.73 -8.18
N CYS A 187 -2.65 -5.77 -7.26
CA CYS A 187 -1.47 -5.28 -6.57
C CYS A 187 -1.09 -6.31 -5.50
N ARG A 188 -0.34 -7.34 -5.91
CA ARG A 188 0.21 -8.34 -5.01
C ARG A 188 1.37 -7.72 -4.23
N TRP A 189 1.08 -7.06 -3.10
CA TRP A 189 2.08 -6.50 -2.19
C TRP A 189 2.75 -7.63 -1.39
N ARG A 190 3.72 -8.30 -2.00
CA ARG A 190 4.53 -9.31 -1.34
C ARG A 190 5.92 -8.73 -1.08
N VAL A 191 6.27 -8.61 0.20
CA VAL A 191 7.61 -8.34 0.76
C VAL A 191 8.45 -7.35 -0.08
N LEU A 192 8.36 -6.05 0.24
CA LEU A 192 9.38 -5.10 -0.20
C LEU A 192 10.61 -5.21 0.71
N ALA A 193 11.33 -6.33 0.56
CA ALA A 193 12.71 -6.42 1.02
C ALA A 193 13.58 -5.58 0.07
N GLU A 194 14.28 -4.61 0.66
CA GLU A 194 15.44 -3.89 0.12
C GLU A 194 15.19 -2.87 -1.00
N GLY A 195 15.12 -1.60 -0.58
CA GLY A 195 15.42 -0.47 -1.47
C GLY A 195 16.92 -0.43 -1.78
N ARG A 196 17.28 -0.66 -3.05
CA ARG A 196 18.56 -0.20 -3.61
C ARG A 196 18.50 1.29 -3.95
#